data_AF-A0A059LB79-F1
#
_entry.id   AF-A0A059LB79-F1
#
_cell.length_a   1.000
_cell.length_b   1.000
_cell.length_c   1.000
_cell.angle_alpha   90.00
_cell.angle_beta   90.00
_cell.angle_gamma   90.00
#
_symmetry.space_group_name_H-M   'P 1'
#
loop_
_entity.id
_entity.type
_entity.pdbx_description
1 polymer ?
#
loop_
_entity_poly.entity_id
_entity_poly.type
_entity_poly.pdbx_seq_one_letter_code
_entity_poly.pdbx_strand_id
1 'polypeptide(L)'
;MRVGPGPPSPSSVEVLLISSRGGKGLLIPKGGWELDESAEDAAARETVEEAGVRGRLSARPVGTFAFRSSKPQPRPGAGAAAGSGGVTCLATVFALHVAEELDHWPEEVDRRRQWMSLEEALRVVRAGWMTDALLLWARQQGWSAWADALGELGGTEGGGEWVEDEDGDVGASPCEPRPPAGAAHALDGEARRNPASDPVPSRVQEESPADPV
;
A
#
# COMPACT_ATOMS: atom_id res chain seq x y z
N MET A 1 -14.83 -0.09 4.15
CA MET A 1 -16.10 0.47 4.66
C MET A 1 -17.06 -0.66 4.96
N ARG A 2 -17.97 -0.44 5.91
CA ARG A 2 -19.12 -1.31 6.18
C ARG A 2 -20.35 -0.45 6.45
N VAL A 3 -21.53 -0.99 6.20
CA VAL A 3 -22.80 -0.30 6.41
C VAL A 3 -23.50 -0.94 7.61
N GLY A 4 -23.83 -0.11 8.60
CA GLY A 4 -24.61 -0.51 9.76
C GLY A 4 -26.06 -0.86 9.39
N PRO A 5 -26.83 -1.40 10.36
CA PRO A 5 -28.22 -1.78 10.13
C PRO A 5 -29.09 -0.55 9.81
N GLY A 6 -30.02 -0.72 8.87
CA GLY A 6 -30.98 0.31 8.47
C GLY A 6 -30.82 0.77 7.02
N PRO A 7 -31.58 1.80 6.61
CA PRO A 7 -31.42 2.39 5.29
C PRO A 7 -30.04 3.04 5.17
N PRO A 8 -29.39 2.94 4.00
CA PRO A 8 -28.07 3.53 3.79
C PRO A 8 -28.15 5.05 3.93
N SER A 9 -27.35 5.59 4.84
CA SER A 9 -27.20 7.01 5.10
C SER A 9 -25.74 7.31 5.47
N PRO A 10 -25.28 8.58 5.40
CA PRO A 10 -23.91 8.91 5.76
C PRO A 10 -23.52 8.49 7.18
N SER A 11 -24.46 8.57 8.13
CA SER A 11 -24.26 8.18 9.53
C SER A 11 -24.30 6.66 9.76
N SER A 12 -24.86 5.89 8.83
CA SER A 12 -24.86 4.43 8.90
C SER A 12 -23.59 3.82 8.28
N VAL A 13 -22.65 4.62 7.78
CA VAL A 13 -21.40 4.13 7.19
C VAL A 13 -20.26 4.27 8.17
N GLU A 14 -19.55 3.16 8.36
CA GLU A 14 -18.25 3.17 9.00
C GLU A 14 -17.15 2.98 7.94
N VAL A 15 -16.12 3.81 8.03
CA VAL A 15 -14.91 3.72 7.23
C VAL A 15 -13.75 3.24 8.09
N LEU A 16 -12.83 2.53 7.45
CA LEU A 16 -11.63 2.02 8.11
C LEU A 16 -10.45 2.90 7.71
N LEU A 17 -9.74 3.40 8.72
CA LEU A 17 -8.45 4.06 8.56
C LEU A 17 -7.39 3.30 9.35
N ILE A 18 -6.13 3.52 9.00
CA ILE A 18 -4.98 2.93 9.69
C ILE A 18 -4.03 4.01 10.20
N SER A 19 -3.27 3.71 11.25
CA SER A 19 -2.20 4.58 11.70
C SER A 19 -1.06 4.68 10.69
N SER A 20 -0.51 5.88 10.52
CA SER A 20 0.79 6.04 9.87
C SER A 20 1.91 5.41 10.72
N ARG A 21 2.95 4.87 10.06
CA ARG A 21 4.10 4.20 10.71
C ARG A 21 4.85 5.09 11.72
N GLY A 22 4.75 6.41 11.57
CA GLY A 22 5.33 7.38 12.50
C GLY A 22 4.34 8.00 13.49
N GLY A 23 3.11 7.47 13.59
CA GLY A 23 2.07 8.00 14.48
C GLY A 23 1.54 9.39 14.13
N LYS A 24 1.90 9.93 12.96
CA LYS A 24 1.57 11.30 12.52
C LYS A 24 0.13 11.47 12.04
N GLY A 25 -0.77 10.56 12.38
CA GLY A 25 -2.18 10.59 11.99
C GLY A 25 -2.66 9.31 11.31
N LEU A 26 -3.89 9.38 10.83
CA LEU A 26 -4.62 8.30 10.18
C LEU A 26 -4.63 8.48 8.66
N LEU A 27 -4.66 7.35 7.96
CA LEU A 27 -4.67 7.30 6.50
C LEU A 27 -5.55 6.16 5.98
N ILE A 28 -6.01 6.32 4.74
CA ILE A 28 -6.62 5.25 3.95
C ILE A 28 -5.53 4.22 3.63
N PRO A 29 -5.75 2.90 3.81
CA PRO A 29 -4.79 1.88 3.40
C PRO A 29 -4.34 2.08 1.96
N LYS A 30 -3.03 2.09 1.73
CA LYS A 30 -2.44 2.35 0.41
C LYS A 30 -1.01 1.83 0.31
N GLY A 31 -0.68 1.24 -0.82
CA GLY A 31 0.69 0.90 -1.13
C GLY A 31 1.02 0.88 -2.61
N GLY A 32 2.10 0.18 -2.93
CA GLY A 32 2.68 0.20 -4.26
C GLY A 32 1.92 -0.72 -5.19
N TRP A 33 1.71 -0.28 -6.43
CA TRP A 33 1.24 -1.15 -7.50
C TRP A 33 2.44 -1.95 -8.04
N GLU A 34 2.36 -3.28 -8.11
CA GLU A 34 3.37 -4.13 -8.77
C GLU A 34 3.11 -4.28 -10.28
N LEU A 35 4.14 -4.56 -11.06
CA LEU A 35 4.06 -4.62 -12.54
C LEU A 35 3.12 -5.71 -13.08
N ASP A 36 2.85 -6.73 -12.26
CA ASP A 36 2.16 -7.96 -12.62
C ASP A 36 0.76 -8.08 -11.98
N GLU A 37 0.26 -7.02 -11.33
CA GLU A 37 -1.08 -7.01 -10.73
C GLU A 37 -1.96 -5.89 -11.32
N SER A 38 -3.28 -5.96 -11.09
CA SER A 38 -4.19 -4.84 -11.39
C SER A 38 -4.20 -3.84 -10.22
N ALA A 39 -4.68 -2.62 -10.46
CA ALA A 39 -4.82 -1.63 -9.38
C ALA A 39 -5.82 -2.09 -8.30
N GLU A 40 -6.82 -2.87 -8.71
CA GLU A 40 -7.78 -3.53 -7.84
C GLU A 40 -7.10 -4.59 -6.97
N ASP A 41 -6.29 -5.46 -7.57
CA ASP A 41 -5.56 -6.52 -6.84
C ASP A 41 -4.56 -5.90 -5.86
N ALA A 42 -3.83 -4.86 -6.28
CA ALA A 42 -2.94 -4.09 -5.42
C ALA A 42 -3.71 -3.50 -4.23
N ALA A 43 -4.85 -2.84 -4.47
CA ALA A 43 -5.66 -2.24 -3.41
C ALA A 43 -6.20 -3.29 -2.43
N ALA A 44 -6.61 -4.46 -2.91
CA ALA A 44 -7.07 -5.56 -2.07
C ALA A 44 -5.92 -6.13 -1.21
N ARG A 45 -4.76 -6.42 -1.82
CA ARG A 45 -3.56 -6.93 -1.15
C ARG A 45 -3.09 -5.97 -0.05
N GLU A 46 -2.89 -4.71 -0.40
CA GLU A 46 -2.43 -3.67 0.53
C GLU A 46 -3.42 -3.45 1.69
N THR A 47 -4.73 -3.56 1.43
CA THR A 47 -5.73 -3.49 2.49
C THR A 47 -5.62 -4.67 3.47
N VAL A 48 -5.32 -5.88 2.98
CA VAL A 48 -5.06 -7.03 3.85
C VAL A 48 -3.75 -6.82 4.64
N GLU A 49 -2.69 -6.38 3.97
CA GLU A 49 -1.36 -6.20 4.57
C GLU A 49 -1.35 -5.10 5.63
N GLU A 50 -1.94 -3.93 5.35
CA GLU A 50 -1.90 -2.79 6.27
C GLU A 50 -3.04 -2.79 7.30
N ALA A 51 -4.23 -3.30 6.95
CA ALA A 51 -5.42 -3.21 7.80
C ALA A 51 -6.01 -4.56 8.24
N GLY A 52 -5.58 -5.67 7.66
CA GLY A 52 -6.09 -7.00 8.03
C GLY A 52 -7.58 -7.15 7.75
N VAL A 53 -8.10 -6.59 6.65
CA VAL A 53 -9.51 -6.76 6.26
C VAL A 53 -9.64 -7.26 4.83
N ARG A 54 -10.65 -8.09 4.59
CA ARG A 54 -11.01 -8.62 3.27
C ARG A 54 -12.44 -8.26 2.92
N GLY A 55 -12.73 -8.21 1.63
CA GLY A 55 -14.05 -7.84 1.18
C GLY A 55 -14.15 -7.72 -0.32
N ARG A 56 -15.22 -7.05 -0.76
CA ARG A 56 -15.51 -6.82 -2.17
C ARG A 56 -15.17 -5.39 -2.54
N LEU A 57 -14.24 -5.21 -3.47
CA LEU A 57 -13.97 -3.90 -4.07
C LEU A 57 -15.13 -3.48 -4.99
N SER A 58 -15.35 -2.16 -5.05
CA SER A 58 -16.25 -1.55 -6.02
C SER A 58 -15.70 -1.76 -7.44
N ALA A 59 -16.59 -2.07 -8.39
CA ALA A 59 -16.22 -2.29 -9.79
C ALA A 59 -15.62 -1.05 -10.48
N ARG A 60 -15.82 0.15 -9.92
CA ARG A 60 -15.20 1.39 -10.37
C ARG A 60 -14.40 1.99 -9.21
N PRO A 61 -13.23 2.61 -9.49
CA PRO A 61 -12.55 3.41 -8.50
C PRO A 61 -13.41 4.60 -8.08
N VAL A 62 -13.22 5.06 -6.86
CA VAL A 62 -13.75 6.32 -6.37
C VAL A 62 -13.16 7.47 -7.20
N GLY A 63 -11.84 7.43 -7.42
CA GLY A 63 -11.11 8.41 -8.21
C GLY A 63 -9.60 8.19 -8.13
N THR A 64 -8.85 9.05 -8.81
CA THR A 64 -7.39 9.11 -8.75
C THR A 64 -6.96 10.46 -8.21
N PHE A 65 -6.09 10.46 -7.21
CA PHE A 65 -5.70 11.66 -6.48
C PHE A 65 -4.19 11.82 -6.44
N ALA A 66 -3.69 13.02 -6.69
CA ALA A 66 -2.27 13.32 -6.57
C ALA A 66 -1.89 13.65 -5.12
N PHE A 67 -0.74 13.14 -4.67
CA PHE A 67 -0.19 13.46 -3.36
C PHE A 67 1.34 13.47 -3.38
N ARG A 68 1.95 14.27 -2.50
CA ARG A 68 3.42 14.25 -2.33
C ARG A 68 3.82 13.09 -1.42
N SER A 69 4.64 12.19 -1.94
CA SER A 69 5.27 11.13 -1.14
C SER A 69 6.48 11.70 -0.39
N SER A 70 6.54 11.44 0.92
CA SER A 70 7.73 11.70 1.73
C SER A 70 8.79 10.61 1.61
N LYS A 71 8.49 9.49 0.93
CA LYS A 71 9.48 8.46 0.62
C LYS A 71 10.30 8.88 -0.60
N PRO A 72 11.64 8.84 -0.52
CA PRO A 72 12.47 8.89 -1.71
C PRO A 72 12.13 7.70 -2.60
N GLN A 73 11.72 7.95 -3.85
CA GLN A 73 11.73 6.91 -4.87
C GLN A 73 13.13 6.92 -5.50
N PRO A 74 13.83 5.77 -5.62
CA PRO A 74 15.03 5.71 -6.43
C PRO A 74 14.65 6.08 -7.86
N ARG A 75 15.15 7.20 -8.39
CA ARG A 75 15.05 7.49 -9.83
C ARG A 75 16.24 6.82 -10.51
N PRO A 76 16.06 5.80 -11.37
CA PRO A 76 17.15 5.28 -12.17
C PRO A 76 17.66 6.42 -13.09
N GLY A 77 18.94 6.79 -12.96
CA GLY A 77 19.59 7.78 -13.84
C GLY A 77 19.49 9.26 -13.42
N ALA A 78 18.80 9.60 -12.32
CA ALA A 78 18.91 10.95 -11.77
C ALA A 78 20.11 11.01 -10.82
N GLY A 79 21.14 11.77 -11.19
CA GLY A 79 22.28 12.06 -10.31
C GLY A 79 21.82 12.67 -8.98
N ALA A 80 22.68 12.59 -7.95
CA ALA A 80 22.45 12.95 -6.55
C ALA A 80 22.15 14.44 -6.27
N ALA A 81 21.59 15.18 -7.23
CA ALA A 81 21.33 16.62 -7.18
C ALA A 81 19.85 17.01 -7.34
N ALA A 82 18.91 16.07 -7.28
CA ALA A 82 17.51 16.43 -7.08
C ALA A 82 17.30 16.68 -5.57
N GLY A 83 17.11 17.94 -5.20
CA GLY A 83 16.87 18.37 -3.82
C GLY A 83 15.70 17.63 -3.15
N SER A 84 15.48 17.90 -1.87
CA SER A 84 14.45 17.33 -1.00
C SER A 84 12.99 17.63 -1.40
N GLY A 85 12.70 17.79 -2.69
CA GLY A 85 11.36 17.86 -3.25
C GLY A 85 10.78 16.45 -3.31
N GLY A 86 9.75 16.19 -2.51
CA GLY A 86 9.01 14.93 -2.53
C GLY A 86 8.51 14.58 -3.92
N VAL A 87 8.43 13.29 -4.23
CA VAL A 87 7.89 12.82 -5.51
C VAL A 87 6.36 12.92 -5.47
N THR A 88 5.75 13.55 -6.46
CA THR A 88 4.30 13.50 -6.66
C THR A 88 3.93 12.10 -7.13
N CYS A 89 3.02 11.45 -6.43
CA CYS A 89 2.46 10.15 -6.78
C CYS A 89 0.95 10.24 -6.96
N LEU A 90 0.40 9.28 -7.69
CA LEU A 90 -1.03 9.11 -7.90
C LEU A 90 -1.53 7.96 -7.01
N ALA A 91 -2.66 8.18 -6.34
CA ALA A 91 -3.39 7.17 -5.60
C ALA A 91 -4.74 6.91 -6.29
N THR A 92 -4.91 5.73 -6.88
CA THR A 92 -6.23 5.26 -7.32
C THR A 92 -6.93 4.62 -6.14
N VAL A 93 -8.05 5.21 -5.73
CA VAL A 93 -8.78 4.83 -4.52
C VAL A 93 -10.00 4.01 -4.91
N PHE A 94 -10.20 2.89 -4.23
CA PHE A 94 -11.38 2.03 -4.41
C PHE A 94 -12.16 1.93 -3.10
N ALA A 95 -13.48 1.74 -3.22
CA ALA A 95 -14.32 1.44 -2.07
C ALA A 95 -14.33 -0.08 -1.83
N LEU A 96 -13.80 -0.53 -0.70
CA LEU A 96 -13.87 -1.94 -0.29
C LEU A 96 -14.98 -2.15 0.73
N HIS A 97 -15.99 -2.94 0.39
CA HIS A 97 -17.02 -3.39 1.33
C HIS A 97 -16.50 -4.59 2.12
N VAL A 98 -16.19 -4.38 3.40
CA VAL A 98 -15.54 -5.37 4.25
C VAL A 98 -16.51 -6.51 4.57
N ALA A 99 -16.03 -7.74 4.40
CA ALA A 99 -16.74 -8.96 4.72
C ALA A 99 -16.07 -9.72 5.89
N GLU A 100 -14.77 -9.53 6.10
CA GLU A 100 -13.98 -10.23 7.11
C GLU A 100 -12.92 -9.29 7.70
N GLU A 101 -12.76 -9.35 9.01
CA GLU A 101 -11.65 -8.75 9.76
C GLU A 101 -10.77 -9.87 10.31
N LEU A 102 -9.48 -9.83 9.99
CA LEU A 102 -8.51 -10.84 10.42
C LEU A 102 -8.05 -10.53 11.86
N ASP A 103 -7.81 -11.59 12.64
CA ASP A 103 -7.24 -11.47 13.99
C ASP A 103 -5.76 -11.10 13.96
N HIS A 104 -5.04 -11.57 12.92
CA HIS A 104 -3.62 -11.34 12.68
C HIS A 104 -3.38 -10.95 11.22
N TRP A 105 -2.50 -9.99 10.99
CA TRP A 105 -2.18 -9.51 9.64
C TRP A 105 -0.75 -8.97 9.51
N PRO A 106 -0.19 -8.88 8.29
CA PRO A 106 1.24 -8.63 8.08
C PRO A 106 1.83 -7.40 8.77
N GLU A 107 1.16 -6.24 8.73
CA GLU A 107 1.64 -5.01 9.37
C GLU A 107 1.00 -4.72 10.75
N GLU A 108 0.43 -5.70 11.45
CA GLU A 108 -0.32 -5.46 12.71
C GLU A 108 0.51 -4.84 13.84
N VAL A 109 1.83 -4.98 13.79
CA VAL A 109 2.78 -4.39 14.74
C VAL A 109 2.99 -2.90 14.45
N ASP A 110 2.99 -2.53 13.17
CA ASP A 110 3.25 -1.16 12.70
C ASP A 110 1.98 -0.33 12.49
N ARG A 111 0.84 -1.02 12.37
CA ARG A 111 -0.47 -0.44 12.03
C ARG A 111 -1.51 -0.78 13.08
N ARG A 112 -2.33 0.23 13.37
CA ARG A 112 -3.61 0.06 14.10
C ARG A 112 -4.73 0.43 13.16
N ARG A 113 -5.66 -0.51 12.92
CA ARG A 113 -6.91 -0.25 12.23
C ARG A 113 -7.91 0.41 13.16
N GLN A 114 -8.66 1.36 12.65
CA GLN A 114 -9.70 2.08 13.38
C GLN A 114 -10.93 2.22 12.50
N TRP A 115 -12.06 1.72 13.00
CA TRP A 115 -13.38 1.98 12.45
C TRP A 115 -13.92 3.26 13.04
N MET A 116 -14.51 4.09 12.20
CA MET A 116 -15.16 5.33 12.61
C MET A 116 -16.24 5.71 11.62
N SER A 117 -17.14 6.60 12.02
CA SER A 117 -18.12 7.17 11.11
C SER A 117 -17.44 7.93 9.97
N LEU A 118 -18.15 8.06 8.85
CA LEU A 118 -17.67 8.86 7.72
C LEU A 118 -17.37 10.32 8.12
N GLU A 119 -18.18 10.89 9.01
CA GLU A 119 -17.99 12.25 9.50
C GLU A 119 -16.75 12.38 10.39
N GLU A 120 -16.51 11.43 11.30
CA GLU A 120 -15.28 11.42 12.11
C GLU A 120 -14.04 11.28 11.24
N ALA A 121 -14.08 10.41 10.22
CA ALA A 121 -12.98 10.24 9.28
C ALA A 121 -12.61 11.56 8.60
N LEU A 122 -13.59 12.31 8.12
CA LEU A 122 -13.38 13.63 7.50
C LEU A 122 -12.72 14.64 8.46
N ARG A 123 -12.90 14.52 9.78
CA ARG A 123 -12.27 15.39 10.78
C ARG A 123 -10.83 15.00 11.12
N VAL A 124 -10.47 13.72 10.99
CA VAL A 124 -9.16 13.20 11.44
C VAL A 124 -8.15 13.00 10.33
N VAL A 125 -8.58 12.83 9.08
CA VAL A 125 -7.67 12.78 7.93
C VAL A 125 -7.08 14.17 7.69
N ARG A 126 -5.75 14.22 7.50
CA ARG A 126 -5.02 15.49 7.38
C ARG A 126 -4.69 15.89 5.95
N ALA A 127 -4.66 14.92 5.04
CA ALA A 127 -4.31 15.19 3.65
C ALA A 127 -5.59 15.51 2.87
N GLY A 128 -5.62 16.67 2.22
CA GLY A 128 -6.80 17.13 1.46
C GLY A 128 -7.30 16.10 0.45
N TRP A 129 -6.39 15.40 -0.23
CA TRP A 129 -6.76 14.34 -1.19
C TRP A 129 -7.58 13.19 -0.56
N MET A 130 -7.39 12.88 0.72
CA MET A 130 -8.19 11.87 1.42
C MET A 130 -9.58 12.41 1.73
N THR A 131 -9.68 13.67 2.15
CA THR A 131 -10.96 14.36 2.33
C THR A 131 -11.73 14.37 1.01
N ASP A 132 -11.08 14.74 -0.09
CA ASP A 132 -11.67 14.74 -1.43
C ASP A 132 -12.15 13.35 -1.84
N ALA A 133 -11.38 12.30 -1.57
CA ALA A 133 -11.77 10.93 -1.84
C ALA A 133 -13.02 10.50 -1.06
N LEU A 134 -13.08 10.82 0.24
CA LEU A 134 -14.24 10.50 1.08
C LEU A 134 -15.50 11.27 0.64
N LEU A 135 -15.38 12.56 0.36
CA LEU A 135 -16.50 13.38 -0.12
C LEU A 135 -16.97 12.98 -1.52
N LEU A 136 -16.03 12.66 -2.42
CA LEU A 136 -16.37 12.16 -3.76
C LEU A 136 -17.12 10.83 -3.68
N TRP A 137 -16.67 9.91 -2.82
CA TRP A 137 -17.39 8.67 -2.59
C TRP A 137 -18.80 8.91 -2.03
N ALA A 138 -18.97 9.80 -1.07
CA ALA A 138 -20.28 10.15 -0.51
C ALA A 138 -21.23 10.71 -1.59
N ARG A 139 -20.74 11.58 -2.47
CA ARG A 139 -21.49 12.08 -3.63
C ARG A 139 -21.93 10.95 -4.56
N GLN A 140 -21.07 9.95 -4.80
CA GLN A 140 -21.41 8.77 -5.61
C GLN A 140 -22.52 7.90 -4.98
N GLN A 141 -22.71 7.97 -3.65
CA GLN A 141 -23.84 7.31 -2.97
C GLN A 141 -25.15 8.11 -3.04
N GLY A 142 -25.15 9.28 -3.69
CA GLY A 142 -26.31 10.18 -3.76
C GLY A 142 -26.42 11.14 -2.57
N TRP A 143 -25.37 11.27 -1.76
CA TRP A 143 -25.36 12.14 -0.57
C TRP A 143 -24.68 13.49 -0.81
N SER A 144 -24.84 14.07 -2.01
CA SER A 144 -24.17 15.31 -2.38
C SER A 144 -24.49 16.47 -1.43
N ALA A 145 -25.77 16.66 -1.08
CA ALA A 145 -26.17 17.73 -0.16
C ALA A 145 -25.52 17.60 1.23
N TRP A 146 -25.32 16.37 1.71
CA TRP A 146 -24.62 16.10 2.97
C TRP A 146 -23.11 16.39 2.83
N ALA A 147 -22.50 15.96 1.71
CA ALA A 147 -21.08 16.18 1.45
C ALA A 147 -20.75 17.67 1.31
N ASP A 148 -21.60 18.44 0.63
CA ASP A 148 -21.41 19.87 0.42
C ASP A 148 -21.57 20.65 1.73
N ALA A 149 -22.52 20.28 2.58
CA ALA A 149 -22.70 20.91 3.90
C ALA A 149 -21.47 20.74 4.83
N LEU A 150 -20.75 19.62 4.73
CA LEU A 150 -19.52 19.41 5.50
C LEU A 150 -18.30 20.13 4.93
N GLY A 151 -18.27 20.38 3.61
CA GLY A 151 -17.23 21.19 2.97
C GLY A 151 -17.24 22.63 3.47
N GLU A 152 -18.43 23.21 3.65
CA GLU A 152 -18.62 24.58 4.13
C GLU A 152 -18.21 24.77 5.61
N LEU A 153 -18.47 23.76 6.46
CA LEU A 153 -18.12 23.80 7.90
C LEU A 153 -16.61 23.69 8.17
N GLY A 154 -15.80 23.27 7.19
CA GLY A 154 -14.35 23.30 7.25
C GLY A 154 -13.72 24.64 6.83
N GLY A 155 -14.55 25.62 6.44
CA GLY A 155 -14.12 26.88 5.81
C GLY A 155 -14.04 28.12 6.71
N THR A 156 -14.35 28.04 8.01
CA THR A 156 -14.31 29.22 8.89
C THR A 156 -13.32 29.07 10.04
N GLU A 157 -12.34 29.97 10.01
CA GLU A 157 -11.37 30.34 11.06
C GLU A 157 -10.04 29.56 11.09
N GLY A 158 -9.23 29.81 10.06
CA GLY A 158 -7.82 29.42 10.00
C GLY A 158 -7.17 29.73 8.65
N GLY A 159 -7.43 30.92 8.11
CA GLY A 159 -6.81 31.41 6.87
C GLY A 159 -5.31 31.63 7.05
N GLY A 160 -4.54 30.55 6.99
CA GLY A 160 -3.17 30.58 6.52
C GLY A 160 -3.22 30.65 5.01
N GLU A 161 -2.90 31.82 4.48
CA GLU A 161 -2.50 32.06 3.10
C GLU A 161 -1.69 30.87 2.57
N TRP A 162 -2.29 30.08 1.69
CA TRP A 162 -1.53 29.21 0.81
C TRP A 162 -0.84 30.17 -0.16
N VAL A 163 0.41 30.49 0.13
CA VAL A 163 1.30 31.01 -0.90
C VAL A 163 1.30 29.95 -1.98
N GLU A 164 0.68 30.28 -3.11
CA GLU A 164 0.98 29.63 -4.37
C GLU A 164 2.46 29.90 -4.61
N ASP A 165 3.31 28.97 -4.15
CA ASP A 165 4.65 28.87 -4.69
C ASP A 165 4.45 28.56 -6.17
N GLU A 166 4.48 29.62 -6.98
CA GLU A 166 4.55 29.57 -8.44
C GLU A 166 5.88 28.90 -8.84
N ASP A 167 5.95 27.59 -8.65
CA ASP A 167 6.95 26.74 -9.28
C ASP A 167 6.19 25.79 -10.22
N GLY A 168 6.41 26.05 -11.51
CA GLY A 168 5.60 25.62 -12.62
C GLY A 168 5.37 24.11 -12.73
N ASP A 169 4.27 23.79 -13.43
CA ASP A 169 4.01 22.56 -14.17
C ASP A 169 5.06 21.44 -13.97
N VAL A 170 5.03 20.79 -12.82
CA VAL A 170 5.71 19.52 -12.62
C VAL A 170 4.69 18.44 -12.94
N GLY A 171 4.64 18.08 -14.23
CA GLY A 171 3.84 16.98 -14.73
C GLY A 171 3.90 15.79 -13.77
N ALA A 172 2.75 15.46 -13.16
CA ALA A 172 2.62 14.34 -12.26
C ALA A 172 2.97 13.07 -13.05
N SER A 173 4.18 12.56 -12.85
CA SER A 173 4.55 11.26 -13.41
C SER A 173 3.78 10.18 -12.66
N PRO A 174 3.16 9.21 -13.36
CA PRO A 174 2.57 8.06 -12.71
C PRO A 174 3.60 7.42 -11.78
N CYS A 175 3.18 7.10 -10.56
CA CYS A 175 4.03 6.41 -9.59
C CYS A 175 4.38 5.05 -10.24
N GLU A 176 5.64 4.84 -10.62
CA GLU A 176 6.05 3.65 -11.39
C GLU A 176 5.81 2.38 -10.55
N PRO A 177 5.34 1.29 -11.19
CA PRO A 177 5.07 0.06 -10.50
C PRO A 177 6.34 -0.58 -9.93
N ARG A 178 6.21 -1.20 -8.75
CA ARG A 178 7.32 -1.90 -8.08
C ARG A 178 7.58 -3.25 -8.76
N PRO A 179 8.83 -3.72 -8.81
CA PRO A 179 9.09 -5.10 -9.22
C PRO A 179 8.38 -6.07 -8.25
N PRO A 180 7.94 -7.25 -8.75
CA PRO A 180 7.14 -8.19 -7.98
C PRO A 180 7.85 -8.62 -6.70
N ALA A 181 7.09 -8.81 -5.62
CA ALA A 181 7.57 -9.36 -4.35
C ALA A 181 8.04 -10.82 -4.51
N GLY A 182 9.22 -11.00 -5.11
CA GLY A 182 9.80 -12.32 -5.40
C GLY A 182 11.08 -12.28 -6.24
N ALA A 183 11.43 -11.16 -6.86
CA ALA A 183 12.69 -11.01 -7.60
C ALA A 183 13.87 -10.70 -6.66
N ALA A 184 14.19 -11.61 -5.73
CA ALA A 184 15.44 -11.56 -5.00
C ALA A 184 16.60 -11.98 -5.94
N HIS A 185 17.46 -11.01 -6.27
CA HIS A 185 18.85 -11.15 -6.71
C HIS A 185 19.26 -12.50 -7.36
N ALA A 186 19.26 -12.55 -8.70
CA ALA A 186 20.26 -13.36 -9.39
C ALA A 186 21.62 -12.68 -9.17
N LEU A 187 22.32 -13.04 -8.09
CA LEU A 187 23.73 -12.73 -7.94
C LEU A 187 24.50 -13.51 -8.99
N ASP A 188 25.32 -12.80 -9.76
CA ASP A 188 26.33 -13.37 -10.63
C ASP A 188 27.10 -14.48 -9.90
N GLY A 189 26.90 -15.71 -10.39
CA GLY A 189 27.56 -16.90 -9.89
C GLY A 189 29.00 -16.94 -10.36
N GLU A 190 29.91 -16.38 -9.58
CA GLU A 190 31.34 -16.57 -9.81
C GLU A 190 31.87 -17.77 -8.99
N ALA A 191 32.08 -18.85 -9.74
CA ALA A 191 32.83 -20.08 -9.48
C ALA A 191 33.59 -20.19 -8.14
N ARG A 192 33.06 -21.01 -7.23
CA ARG A 192 33.89 -21.72 -6.24
C ARG A 192 34.22 -23.12 -6.74
N ARG A 193 35.52 -23.37 -6.86
CA ARG A 193 36.17 -24.63 -7.25
C ARG A 193 35.68 -25.81 -6.39
N ASN A 194 35.24 -26.88 -7.04
CA ASN A 194 35.12 -28.22 -6.47
C ASN A 194 36.52 -28.86 -6.36
N PRO A 195 36.97 -29.36 -5.20
CA PRO A 195 38.03 -30.36 -5.17
C PRO A 195 37.40 -31.73 -5.46
N ALA A 196 37.78 -32.28 -6.62
CA ALA A 196 37.42 -33.63 -7.03
C ALA A 196 37.92 -34.67 -6.02
N SER A 197 37.01 -35.55 -5.60
CA SER A 197 37.32 -36.81 -4.95
C SER A 197 37.58 -37.89 -6.02
N ASP A 198 38.57 -38.74 -5.70
CA ASP A 198 38.84 -40.10 -6.18
C ASP A 198 39.57 -40.26 -7.54
N PRO A 199 40.56 -41.19 -7.62
CA PRO A 199 40.26 -42.62 -7.53
C PRO A 199 41.14 -43.48 -6.61
N VAL A 200 40.46 -44.49 -6.06
CA VAL A 200 40.95 -45.67 -5.33
C VAL A 200 41.87 -46.53 -6.21
N PRO A 201 43.04 -47.01 -5.72
CA PRO A 201 43.85 -47.99 -6.45
C PRO A 201 43.41 -49.44 -6.21
N SER A 202 43.56 -50.20 -7.28
CA SER A 202 43.11 -51.57 -7.55
C SER A 202 43.60 -52.63 -6.56
N ARG A 203 42.66 -53.52 -6.20
CA ARG A 203 42.82 -54.74 -5.42
C ARG A 203 43.65 -55.78 -6.18
N VAL A 204 44.80 -56.15 -5.62
CA VAL A 204 45.56 -57.36 -6.00
C VAL A 204 45.02 -58.57 -5.25
N GLN A 205 44.87 -59.68 -5.97
CA GLN A 205 44.55 -61.03 -5.48
C GLN A 205 45.84 -61.76 -5.12
N GLU A 206 45.83 -62.53 -4.02
CA GLU A 206 46.61 -63.74 -3.71
C GLU A 206 46.27 -64.08 -2.23
N GLU A 207 46.22 -65.29 -1.68
CA GLU A 207 45.83 -66.64 -2.07
C GLU A 207 45.34 -67.31 -0.75
N SER A 208 44.61 -68.42 -0.86
CA SER A 208 44.15 -69.34 0.21
C SER A 208 45.33 -70.04 0.94
N PRO A 209 45.17 -71.01 1.89
CA PRO A 209 43.97 -71.59 2.51
C PRO A 209 44.08 -71.87 4.05
N ALA A 210 42.97 -72.34 4.65
CA ALA A 210 42.86 -73.61 5.41
C ALA A 210 41.85 -73.56 6.59
N ASP A 211 40.96 -74.57 6.63
CA ASP A 211 40.03 -74.92 7.72
C ASP A 211 40.76 -75.42 9.00
N PRO A 212 40.09 -75.64 10.15
CA PRO A 212 39.27 -76.86 10.33
C PRO A 212 37.99 -76.73 11.19
N VAL A 213 37.10 -77.70 10.93
CA VAL A 213 36.09 -78.43 11.75
C VAL A 213 35.62 -77.84 13.08
#